data_AF-A0A955XEV8-F1
#
_entry.id   AF-A0A955XEV8-F1
#
_cell.length_a   1.000
_cell.length_b   1.000
_cell.length_c   1.000
_cell.angle_alpha   90.00
_cell.angle_beta   90.00
_cell.angle_gamma   90.00
#
_symmetry.space_group_name_H-M   'P 1'
#
loop_
_entity.id
_entity.type
_entity.pdbx_description
1 polymer ?
#
loop_
_entity_poly.entity_id
_entity_poly.type
_entity_poly.pdbx_seq_one_letter_code
_entity_poly.pdbx_strand_id
1 'polypeptide(L)'
;MSDEAEGPVPGAPPARTRSKGYLALVLHAHLPFTRHPEHPFFLEEQWFYEAMIETYIPLLVNMEGWEEDGIYWRLTMSLTPPLVSMMADELLRDRFEEHLTRMEELTEKELDRTGDRPEFARTATYYVERIAECRRVWEAWDHDLLAAFRHYAATGKLEIITCGATHGFLPYLAEVPGSVKAQVEVAARCHERHLGRRPRGIWLPECAYEAANDRFLAEAGIEFTFNDTHGVLHANPRPTRGVYAPVKTPEGIHVFARDIESSRQVWSKEIGYPGDPNYREFYRDIGYDLEMEYILPYIHSGLEIRINTGIKYHAVTGEVDLADKDLYDPEAAAARAQLHGADFVKNRRLQTAWLSQHMDRPACVVSPYDAELFGHWWYEGPQFVDAVMRRLNDDLESVA
;
A
#
# COMPACT_ATOMS: atom_id res chain seq x y z
N MET A 1 8.41 -40.92 -35.68
CA MET A 1 8.49 -39.50 -35.30
C MET A 1 7.34 -39.27 -34.34
N SER A 2 7.63 -39.47 -33.07
CA SER A 2 6.70 -39.32 -31.95
C SER A 2 6.70 -37.87 -31.51
N ASP A 3 5.53 -37.24 -31.54
CA ASP A 3 5.27 -35.98 -30.84
C ASP A 3 5.32 -36.25 -29.34
N GLU A 4 6.36 -35.75 -28.69
CA GLU A 4 6.41 -35.64 -27.23
C GLU A 4 5.56 -34.43 -26.84
N ALA A 5 4.41 -34.71 -26.24
CA ALA A 5 3.62 -33.71 -25.53
C ALA A 5 4.43 -33.21 -24.32
N GLU A 6 4.80 -31.94 -24.34
CA GLU A 6 5.38 -31.26 -23.18
C GLU A 6 4.47 -31.45 -21.95
N GLY A 7 5.03 -32.02 -20.89
CA GLY A 7 4.35 -32.19 -19.61
C GLY A 7 4.06 -30.84 -18.93
N PRO A 8 3.10 -30.81 -17.99
CA PRO A 8 2.71 -29.57 -17.33
C PRO A 8 3.88 -28.95 -16.55
N VAL A 9 4.05 -27.64 -16.72
CA VAL A 9 5.00 -26.82 -15.94
C VAL A 9 4.65 -26.94 -14.45
N PRO A 10 5.60 -27.30 -13.56
CA PRO A 10 5.35 -27.34 -12.12
C PRO A 10 5.01 -25.93 -11.62
N GLY A 11 3.86 -25.77 -10.96
CA GLY A 11 3.41 -24.49 -10.39
C GLY A 11 2.29 -23.78 -11.16
N ALA A 12 1.75 -24.36 -12.23
CA ALA A 12 0.54 -23.84 -12.86
C ALA A 12 -0.66 -24.00 -11.89
N PRO A 13 -1.34 -22.90 -11.48
CA PRO A 13 -2.50 -23.01 -10.62
C PRO A 13 -3.60 -23.83 -11.30
N PRO A 14 -4.43 -24.57 -10.54
CA PRO A 14 -5.50 -25.37 -11.12
C PRO A 14 -6.41 -24.52 -12.01
N ALA A 15 -6.81 -25.06 -13.16
CA ALA A 15 -7.68 -24.37 -14.10
C ALA A 15 -9.01 -24.00 -13.43
N ARG A 16 -9.17 -22.72 -13.07
CA ARG A 16 -10.38 -22.22 -12.41
C ARG A 16 -11.59 -22.28 -13.35
N THR A 17 -12.73 -22.65 -12.77
CA THR A 17 -14.07 -22.30 -13.28
C THR A 17 -14.17 -20.77 -13.41
N ARG A 18 -14.89 -20.29 -14.44
CA ARG A 18 -15.00 -18.85 -14.77
C ARG A 18 -15.54 -18.07 -13.56
N SER A 19 -14.76 -17.16 -12.98
CA SER A 19 -15.17 -16.40 -11.78
C SER A 19 -16.42 -15.55 -12.05
N LYS A 20 -17.23 -15.31 -11.01
CA LYS A 20 -18.43 -14.45 -11.13
C LYS A 20 -18.07 -12.96 -11.06
N GLY A 21 -16.81 -12.60 -10.82
CA GLY A 21 -16.29 -11.23 -10.85
C GLY A 21 -14.81 -11.16 -10.50
N TYR A 22 -14.26 -9.95 -10.53
CA TYR A 22 -12.87 -9.63 -10.19
C TYR A 22 -12.81 -8.50 -9.17
N LEU A 23 -11.89 -8.61 -8.21
CA LEU A 23 -11.50 -7.51 -7.34
C LEU A 23 -10.06 -7.11 -7.64
N ALA A 24 -9.85 -5.88 -8.11
CA ALA A 24 -8.55 -5.28 -8.28
C ALA A 24 -8.25 -4.37 -7.09
N LEU A 25 -7.52 -4.88 -6.10
CA LEU A 25 -6.94 -4.06 -5.04
C LEU A 25 -5.71 -3.34 -5.61
N VAL A 26 -5.70 -2.00 -5.50
CA VAL A 26 -4.64 -1.15 -6.06
C VAL A 26 -4.08 -0.26 -4.95
N LEU A 27 -2.78 -0.36 -4.67
CA LEU A 27 -2.13 0.45 -3.64
C LEU A 27 -1.25 1.52 -4.29
N HIS A 28 -1.49 2.79 -4.00
CA HIS A 28 -0.68 3.90 -4.50
C HIS A 28 0.40 4.25 -3.48
N ALA A 29 1.63 3.75 -3.64
CA ALA A 29 2.74 4.09 -2.75
C ALA A 29 3.54 5.29 -3.28
N HIS A 30 3.46 6.41 -2.56
CA HIS A 30 4.11 7.66 -2.93
C HIS A 30 4.62 8.43 -1.72
N LEU A 31 5.86 8.88 -1.81
CA LEU A 31 6.41 9.95 -1.00
C LEU A 31 7.10 10.96 -1.92
N PRO A 32 7.06 12.28 -1.61
CA PRO A 32 7.87 13.25 -2.30
C PRO A 32 9.36 12.92 -2.12
N PHE A 33 10.21 13.35 -3.06
CA PHE A 33 11.64 13.10 -2.94
C PHE A 33 12.23 13.94 -1.80
N THR A 34 12.56 13.30 -0.67
CA THR A 34 13.18 13.91 0.50
C THR A 34 14.55 13.28 0.74
N ARG A 35 15.61 14.07 0.51
CA ARG A 35 16.99 13.63 0.65
C ARG A 35 17.92 14.81 0.91
N HIS A 36 18.42 14.90 2.13
CA HIS A 36 19.21 16.01 2.63
C HIS A 36 20.59 15.53 3.12
N PRO A 37 21.54 15.28 2.18
CA PRO A 37 22.91 14.89 2.54
C PRO A 37 23.67 15.96 3.33
N GLU A 38 23.25 17.22 3.23
CA GLU A 38 23.84 18.37 3.93
C GLU A 38 23.58 18.37 5.44
N HIS A 39 22.61 17.60 5.92
CA HIS A 39 22.25 17.50 7.33
C HIS A 39 22.39 16.05 7.81
N PRO A 40 22.95 15.78 9.00
CA PRO A 40 23.03 14.41 9.53
C PRO A 40 21.65 13.83 9.84
N PHE A 41 20.67 14.69 10.10
CA PHE A 41 19.28 14.35 10.33
C PHE A 41 18.41 15.43 9.71
N PHE A 42 17.27 15.03 9.15
CA PHE A 42 16.27 15.93 8.60
C PHE A 42 14.87 15.38 8.91
N LEU A 43 13.92 16.25 9.28
CA LEU A 43 12.61 15.83 9.80
C LEU A 43 11.80 15.10 8.72
N GLU A 44 11.81 15.61 7.50
CA GLU A 44 11.01 15.14 6.36
C GLU A 44 11.51 13.80 5.80
N GLU A 45 12.73 13.37 6.16
CA GLU A 45 13.20 12.01 5.85
C GLU A 45 12.52 10.97 6.76
N GLN A 46 11.98 11.36 7.92
CA GLN A 46 11.30 10.43 8.81
C GLN A 46 10.05 9.80 8.16
N TRP A 47 9.36 10.53 7.29
CA TRP A 47 8.22 9.99 6.54
C TRP A 47 8.60 8.75 5.73
N PHE A 48 9.82 8.72 5.19
CA PHE A 48 10.34 7.56 4.46
C PHE A 48 10.58 6.38 5.40
N TYR A 49 11.20 6.60 6.56
CA TYR A 49 11.48 5.54 7.53
C TYR A 49 10.21 4.97 8.16
N GLU A 50 9.26 5.84 8.51
CA GLU A 50 7.93 5.47 9.03
C GLU A 50 7.16 4.63 8.01
N ALA A 51 7.13 5.05 6.74
CA ALA A 51 6.45 4.30 5.69
C ALA A 51 7.11 2.93 5.42
N MET A 52 8.45 2.83 5.51
CA MET A 52 9.15 1.55 5.41
C MET A 52 8.75 0.59 6.52
N ILE A 53 8.79 1.03 7.79
CA ILE A 53 8.47 0.19 8.96
C ILE A 53 6.98 -0.14 9.04
N GLU A 54 6.11 0.85 8.85
CA GLU A 54 4.70 0.70 9.14
C GLU A 54 3.90 0.17 7.93
N THR A 55 4.37 0.39 6.69
CA THR A 55 3.61 0.04 5.47
C THR A 55 4.34 -0.97 4.58
N TYR A 56 5.51 -0.61 4.04
CA TYR A 56 6.09 -1.38 2.93
C TYR A 56 6.64 -2.73 3.38
N ILE A 57 7.34 -2.79 4.52
CA ILE A 57 7.83 -4.06 5.07
C ILE A 57 6.65 -4.95 5.53
N PRO A 58 5.65 -4.47 6.27
CA PRO A 58 4.47 -5.26 6.60
C PRO A 58 3.71 -5.83 5.40
N LEU A 59 3.64 -5.10 4.28
CA LEU A 59 3.06 -5.63 3.05
C LEU A 59 3.93 -6.75 2.45
N LEU A 60 5.26 -6.65 2.52
CA LEU A 60 6.16 -7.73 2.09
C LEU A 60 6.05 -8.97 2.99
N VAL A 61 5.89 -8.78 4.31
CA VAL A 61 5.61 -9.87 5.27
C VAL A 61 4.32 -10.60 4.88
N ASN A 62 3.25 -9.87 4.56
CA ASN A 62 2.02 -10.49 4.08
C ASN A 62 2.24 -11.31 2.80
N MET A 63 2.99 -10.77 1.83
CA MET A 63 3.30 -11.49 0.59
C MET A 63 4.09 -12.77 0.84
N GLU A 64 5.07 -12.73 1.75
CA GLU A 64 5.84 -13.89 2.19
C GLU A 64 4.92 -14.95 2.82
N GLY A 65 4.09 -14.55 3.79
CA GLY A 65 3.13 -15.45 4.44
C GLY A 65 2.11 -16.04 3.46
N TRP A 66 1.67 -15.27 2.45
CA TRP A 66 0.79 -15.80 1.40
C TRP A 66 1.46 -16.86 0.53
N GLU A 67 2.76 -16.72 0.23
CA GLU A 67 3.52 -17.76 -0.47
C GLU A 67 3.65 -19.02 0.38
N GLU A 68 4.05 -18.87 1.65
CA GLU A 68 4.24 -19.98 2.59
C GLU A 68 2.96 -20.79 2.80
N ASP A 69 1.82 -20.10 2.91
CA ASP A 69 0.51 -20.72 3.12
C ASP A 69 -0.18 -21.19 1.82
N GLY A 70 0.45 -20.97 0.66
CA GLY A 70 -0.11 -21.36 -0.64
C GLY A 70 -1.37 -20.57 -1.03
N ILE A 71 -1.51 -19.35 -0.54
CA ILE A 71 -2.62 -18.44 -0.87
C ILE A 71 -2.46 -17.97 -2.32
N TYR A 72 -3.53 -18.06 -3.12
CA TYR A 72 -3.55 -17.43 -4.43
C TYR A 72 -3.84 -15.95 -4.28
N TRP A 73 -2.86 -15.10 -4.58
CA TRP A 73 -3.01 -13.65 -4.47
C TRP A 73 -2.56 -12.94 -5.75
N ARG A 74 -3.19 -11.79 -6.01
CA ARG A 74 -2.76 -10.80 -7.00
C ARG A 74 -2.94 -9.42 -6.38
N LEU A 75 -1.97 -8.54 -6.55
CA LEU A 75 -2.02 -7.17 -6.07
C LEU A 75 -1.47 -6.24 -7.15
N THR A 76 -2.07 -5.07 -7.33
CA THR A 76 -1.45 -3.99 -8.11
C THR A 76 -0.94 -2.94 -7.15
N MET A 77 0.29 -2.48 -7.34
CA MET A 77 0.84 -1.39 -6.54
C MET A 77 1.61 -0.42 -7.42
N SER A 78 1.43 0.88 -7.25
CA SER A 78 2.36 1.84 -7.85
C SER A 78 3.55 2.03 -6.94
N LEU A 79 4.76 1.99 -7.49
CA LEU A 79 5.94 2.53 -6.83
C LEU A 79 6.36 3.78 -7.61
N THR A 80 6.14 4.96 -7.03
CA THR A 80 6.42 6.21 -7.73
C THR A 80 7.92 6.42 -7.94
N PRO A 81 8.35 7.07 -9.03
CA PRO A 81 9.78 7.31 -9.28
C PRO A 81 10.53 8.02 -8.14
N PRO A 82 9.96 9.02 -7.42
CA PRO A 82 10.59 9.57 -6.22
C PRO A 82 10.85 8.52 -5.14
N LEU A 83 9.83 7.71 -4.81
CA LEU A 83 9.92 6.66 -3.79
C LEU A 83 10.96 5.60 -4.17
N VAL A 84 10.93 5.10 -5.41
CA VAL A 84 11.91 4.13 -5.91
C VAL A 84 13.32 4.70 -5.86
N SER A 85 13.49 5.98 -6.19
CA SER A 85 14.79 6.64 -6.13
C SER A 85 15.31 6.74 -4.69
N MET A 86 14.43 6.98 -3.71
CA MET A 86 14.79 7.00 -2.30
C MET A 86 15.13 5.60 -1.76
N MET A 87 14.34 4.58 -2.11
CA MET A 87 14.62 3.18 -1.74
C MET A 87 15.95 2.67 -2.31
N ALA A 88 16.38 3.17 -3.47
CA ALA A 88 17.64 2.80 -4.10
C ALA A 88 18.85 3.64 -3.61
N ASP A 89 18.64 4.73 -2.90
CA ASP A 89 19.71 5.64 -2.48
C ASP A 89 20.51 5.05 -1.31
N GLU A 90 21.84 5.01 -1.42
CA GLU A 90 22.70 4.42 -0.38
C GLU A 90 22.62 5.19 0.94
N LEU A 91 22.62 6.52 0.90
CA LEU A 91 22.55 7.34 2.11
C LEU A 91 21.25 7.12 2.87
N LEU A 92 20.10 7.08 2.18
CA LEU A 92 18.81 6.85 2.82
C LEU A 92 18.67 5.42 3.37
N ARG A 93 19.29 4.43 2.72
CA ARG A 93 19.35 3.06 3.25
C ARG A 93 20.20 2.96 4.52
N ASP A 94 21.35 3.61 4.56
CA ASP A 94 22.19 3.70 5.76
C ASP A 94 21.46 4.42 6.91
N ARG A 95 20.73 5.51 6.61
CA ARG A 95 19.94 6.23 7.62
C ARG A 95 18.72 5.44 8.10
N PHE A 96 18.11 4.66 7.21
CA PHE A 96 17.04 3.75 7.58
C PHE A 96 17.55 2.66 8.53
N GLU A 97 18.73 2.08 8.25
CA GLU A 97 19.41 1.13 9.13
C GLU A 97 19.63 1.72 10.53
N GLU A 98 20.20 2.93 10.61
CA GLU A 98 20.39 3.65 11.88
C GLU A 98 19.05 3.96 12.59
N HIS A 99 18.01 4.30 11.84
CA HIS A 99 16.67 4.51 12.39
C HIS A 99 16.08 3.23 12.97
N LEU A 100 16.19 2.11 12.25
CA LEU A 100 15.69 0.81 12.68
C LEU A 100 16.41 0.34 13.95
N THR A 101 17.73 0.52 14.05
CA THR A 101 18.50 0.25 15.28
C THR A 101 18.04 1.09 16.47
N ARG A 102 17.72 2.37 16.26
CA ARG A 102 17.16 3.21 17.33
C ARG A 102 15.77 2.74 17.78
N MET A 103 14.97 2.23 16.85
CA MET A 103 13.66 1.65 17.17
C MET A 103 13.79 0.34 17.95
N GLU A 104 14.77 -0.50 17.63
CA GLU A 104 15.10 -1.69 18.43
C GLU A 104 15.45 -1.29 19.87
N GLU A 105 16.35 -0.33 20.04
CA GLU A 105 16.74 0.19 21.37
C GLU A 105 15.53 0.77 22.14
N LEU A 106 14.70 1.59 21.48
CA LEU A 106 13.55 2.22 22.11
C LEU A 106 12.49 1.19 22.52
N THR A 107 12.21 0.19 21.69
CA THR A 107 11.22 -0.85 22.01
C THR A 107 11.68 -1.74 23.17
N GLU A 108 12.98 -2.08 23.24
CA GLU A 108 13.55 -2.79 24.40
C GLU A 108 13.44 -1.96 25.69
N LYS A 109 13.76 -0.66 25.64
CA LYS A 109 13.61 0.24 26.80
C LYS A 109 12.16 0.38 27.25
N GLU A 110 11.24 0.43 26.30
CA GLU A 110 9.80 0.45 26.59
C GLU A 110 9.31 -0.86 27.21
N LEU A 111 9.81 -2.01 26.76
CA LEU A 111 9.51 -3.30 27.36
C LEU A 111 9.95 -3.34 28.83
N ASP A 112 11.17 -2.87 29.13
CA ASP A 112 11.67 -2.77 30.50
C ASP A 112 10.84 -1.78 31.36
N ARG A 113 10.57 -0.58 30.83
CA ARG A 113 9.81 0.49 31.52
C ARG A 113 8.36 0.10 31.82
N THR A 114 7.79 -0.82 31.04
CA THR A 114 6.40 -1.28 31.17
C THR A 114 6.27 -2.65 31.82
N GLY A 115 7.38 -3.31 32.18
CA GLY A 115 7.38 -4.69 32.67
C GLY A 115 6.61 -4.92 33.97
N ASP A 116 6.41 -3.89 34.81
CA ASP A 116 5.60 -3.94 36.03
C ASP A 116 4.14 -3.50 35.82
N ARG A 117 3.77 -3.11 34.60
CA ARG A 117 2.45 -2.66 34.19
C ARG A 117 1.86 -3.58 33.12
N PRO A 118 1.15 -4.66 33.54
CA PRO A 118 0.61 -5.67 32.64
C PRO A 118 -0.23 -5.11 31.49
N GLU A 119 -0.90 -3.98 31.72
CA GLU A 119 -1.75 -3.30 30.74
C GLU A 119 -0.97 -2.69 29.56
N PHE A 120 0.31 -2.35 29.74
CA PHE A 120 1.19 -1.85 28.68
C PHE A 120 2.13 -2.94 28.13
N ALA A 121 2.52 -3.90 28.97
CA ALA A 121 3.53 -4.92 28.65
C ALA A 121 3.21 -5.72 27.38
N ARG A 122 1.93 -6.02 27.13
CA ARG A 122 1.50 -6.73 25.91
C ARG A 122 1.78 -5.92 24.65
N THR A 123 1.45 -4.63 24.66
CA THR A 123 1.68 -3.74 23.52
C THR A 123 3.17 -3.44 23.34
N ALA A 124 3.93 -3.33 24.43
CA ALA A 124 5.39 -3.17 24.36
C ALA A 124 6.06 -4.41 23.73
N THR A 125 5.66 -5.61 24.16
CA THR A 125 6.12 -6.89 23.58
C THR A 125 5.81 -6.95 22.09
N TYR A 126 4.58 -6.60 21.72
CA TYR A 126 4.15 -6.54 20.33
C TYR A 126 5.00 -5.59 19.47
N TYR A 127 5.43 -4.43 20.00
CA TYR A 127 6.33 -3.54 19.27
C TYR A 127 7.72 -4.12 19.08
N VAL A 128 8.28 -4.80 20.10
CA VAL A 128 9.56 -5.52 19.96
C VAL A 128 9.48 -6.56 18.85
N GLU A 129 8.41 -7.36 18.83
CA GLU A 129 8.18 -8.37 17.79
C GLU A 129 8.06 -7.74 16.41
N ARG A 130 7.33 -6.63 16.29
CA ARG A 130 7.14 -5.92 15.01
C ARG A 130 8.44 -5.35 14.46
N ILE A 131 9.26 -4.73 15.31
CA ILE A 131 10.53 -4.17 14.89
C ILE A 131 11.53 -5.28 14.55
N ALA A 132 11.54 -6.39 15.30
CA ALA A 132 12.35 -7.57 14.99
C ALA A 132 11.94 -8.20 13.64
N GLU A 133 10.65 -8.22 13.31
CA GLU A 133 10.18 -8.65 11.98
C GLU A 133 10.67 -7.71 10.88
N CYS A 134 10.65 -6.39 11.12
CA CYS A 134 11.18 -5.41 10.17
C CYS A 134 12.67 -5.63 9.90
N ARG A 135 13.45 -5.84 10.97
CA ARG A 135 14.87 -6.22 10.92
C ARG A 135 15.10 -7.47 10.08
N ARG A 136 14.35 -8.54 10.36
CA ARG A 136 14.45 -9.81 9.64
C ARG A 136 14.25 -9.63 8.14
N VAL A 137 13.19 -8.92 7.73
CA VAL A 137 12.91 -8.68 6.30
C VAL A 137 14.00 -7.83 5.65
N TRP A 138 14.44 -6.77 6.35
CA TRP A 138 15.48 -5.89 5.84
C TRP A 138 16.79 -6.64 5.56
N GLU A 139 17.24 -7.48 6.50
CA GLU A 139 18.45 -8.31 6.36
C GLU A 139 18.26 -9.43 5.33
N ALA A 140 17.09 -10.07 5.28
CA ALA A 140 16.81 -11.16 4.33
C ALA A 140 16.93 -10.72 2.86
N TRP A 141 16.74 -9.42 2.60
CA TRP A 141 16.87 -8.80 1.28
C TRP A 141 18.16 -7.99 1.12
N ASP A 142 19.18 -8.23 1.94
CA ASP A 142 20.50 -7.55 1.87
C ASP A 142 20.36 -6.03 1.83
N HIS A 143 19.45 -5.50 2.65
CA HIS A 143 19.19 -4.07 2.76
C HIS A 143 18.71 -3.43 1.42
N ASP A 144 18.05 -4.22 0.56
CA ASP A 144 17.42 -3.78 -0.70
C ASP A 144 15.94 -4.23 -0.77
N LEU A 145 15.03 -3.42 -0.21
CA LEU A 145 13.59 -3.70 -0.33
C LEU A 145 13.08 -3.70 -1.79
N LEU A 146 13.75 -3.00 -2.72
CA LEU A 146 13.37 -3.07 -4.13
C LEU A 146 13.66 -4.47 -4.70
N ALA A 147 14.64 -5.20 -4.17
CA ALA A 147 14.86 -6.61 -4.53
C ALA A 147 13.64 -7.47 -4.17
N ALA A 148 13.05 -7.25 -2.99
CA ALA A 148 11.84 -7.94 -2.55
C ALA A 148 10.66 -7.66 -3.49
N PHE A 149 10.42 -6.39 -3.81
CA PHE A 149 9.36 -6.02 -4.75
C PHE A 149 9.60 -6.55 -6.16
N ARG A 150 10.85 -6.52 -6.66
CA ARG A 150 11.23 -7.14 -7.94
C ARG A 150 10.94 -8.64 -7.95
N HIS A 151 11.26 -9.34 -6.87
CA HIS A 151 11.01 -10.77 -6.74
C HIS A 151 9.52 -11.08 -6.94
N TYR A 152 8.64 -10.43 -6.18
CA TYR A 152 7.19 -10.65 -6.31
C TYR A 152 6.60 -10.14 -7.63
N ALA A 153 7.21 -9.12 -8.24
CA ALA A 153 6.83 -8.68 -9.58
C ALA A 153 7.19 -9.70 -10.66
N ALA A 154 8.33 -10.39 -10.52
CA ALA A 154 8.78 -11.42 -11.45
C ALA A 154 7.90 -12.69 -11.42
N THR A 155 7.24 -13.00 -10.29
CA THR A 155 6.26 -14.09 -10.21
C THR A 155 4.93 -13.74 -10.90
N GLY A 156 4.74 -12.46 -11.27
CA GLY A 156 3.51 -11.91 -11.82
C GLY A 156 2.37 -11.77 -10.80
N LYS A 157 2.62 -12.05 -9.50
CA LYS A 157 1.62 -11.89 -8.43
C LYS A 157 1.45 -10.45 -8.00
N LEU A 158 2.54 -9.69 -7.98
CA LEU A 158 2.51 -8.25 -7.83
C LEU A 158 2.66 -7.56 -9.20
N GLU A 159 1.68 -6.78 -9.63
CA GLU A 159 1.86 -5.87 -10.75
C GLU A 159 2.31 -4.51 -10.24
N ILE A 160 3.61 -4.21 -10.42
CA ILE A 160 4.14 -2.88 -10.11
C ILE A 160 3.93 -1.96 -11.30
N ILE A 161 3.25 -0.84 -11.06
CA ILE A 161 3.01 0.23 -12.05
C ILE A 161 3.84 1.47 -11.71
N THR A 162 4.03 2.34 -12.69
CA THR A 162 4.74 3.62 -12.49
C THR A 162 3.78 4.78 -12.17
N CYS A 163 4.30 6.00 -12.13
CA CYS A 163 3.56 7.25 -11.98
C CYS A 163 4.18 8.34 -12.90
N GLY A 164 3.81 9.62 -12.74
CA GLY A 164 4.65 10.71 -13.25
C GLY A 164 6.00 10.78 -12.51
N ALA A 165 7.07 11.17 -13.20
CA ALA A 165 8.44 11.24 -12.68
C ALA A 165 8.60 11.93 -11.31
N THR A 166 7.78 12.94 -11.02
CA THR A 166 7.80 13.66 -9.75
C THR A 166 6.43 13.81 -9.13
N HIS A 167 5.48 12.94 -9.52
CA HIS A 167 4.06 13.10 -9.17
C HIS A 167 3.48 14.48 -9.57
N GLY A 168 3.97 15.07 -10.66
CA GLY A 168 3.47 16.37 -11.12
C GLY A 168 2.03 16.27 -11.66
N PHE A 169 1.15 17.18 -11.24
CA PHE A 169 -0.24 17.22 -11.71
C PHE A 169 -0.31 17.48 -13.23
N LEU A 170 -0.45 16.39 -14.01
CA LEU A 170 -0.19 16.40 -15.45
C LEU A 170 -1.07 17.39 -16.25
N PRO A 171 -2.37 17.58 -15.94
CA PRO A 171 -3.18 18.55 -16.68
C PRO A 171 -2.65 19.99 -16.58
N TYR A 172 -1.99 20.38 -15.49
CA TYR A 172 -1.35 21.70 -15.40
C TYR A 172 -0.03 21.77 -16.15
N LEU A 173 0.67 20.65 -16.30
CA LEU A 173 1.90 20.59 -17.10
C LEU A 173 1.60 20.54 -18.60
N ALA A 174 0.37 20.25 -19.01
CA ALA A 174 -0.04 20.09 -20.40
C ALA A 174 0.04 21.39 -21.22
N GLU A 175 0.14 22.56 -20.58
CA GLU A 175 0.47 23.83 -21.25
C GLU A 175 1.78 23.73 -22.06
N VAL A 176 2.73 22.92 -21.57
CA VAL A 176 3.96 22.55 -22.28
C VAL A 176 3.93 21.03 -22.48
N PRO A 177 3.43 20.52 -23.61
CA PRO A 177 3.25 19.08 -23.81
C PRO A 177 4.54 18.25 -23.64
N GLY A 178 5.70 18.85 -23.90
CA GLY A 178 7.00 18.25 -23.64
C GLY A 178 7.24 17.91 -22.16
N SER A 179 6.64 18.64 -21.22
CA SER A 179 6.70 18.38 -19.78
C SER A 179 5.94 17.12 -19.41
N VAL A 180 4.74 16.91 -19.96
CA VAL A 180 3.96 15.67 -19.76
C VAL A 180 4.73 14.48 -20.34
N LYS A 181 5.22 14.60 -21.57
CA LYS A 181 6.05 13.57 -22.20
C LYS A 181 7.27 13.22 -21.36
N ALA A 182 7.97 14.23 -20.82
CA ALA A 182 9.12 14.01 -19.95
C ALA A 182 8.73 13.31 -18.65
N GLN A 183 7.65 13.71 -17.99
CA GLN A 183 7.15 13.06 -16.76
C GLN A 183 6.88 11.57 -16.97
N VAL A 184 6.26 11.20 -18.08
CA VAL A 184 5.91 9.79 -18.38
C VAL A 184 7.14 8.99 -18.79
N GLU A 185 7.96 9.51 -19.72
CA GLU A 185 9.11 8.76 -20.24
C GLU A 185 10.23 8.59 -19.20
N VAL A 186 10.49 9.62 -18.37
CA VAL A 186 11.46 9.51 -17.28
C VAL A 186 10.99 8.50 -16.24
N ALA A 187 9.69 8.47 -15.92
CA ALA A 187 9.13 7.49 -15.01
C ALA A 187 9.23 6.06 -15.54
N ALA A 188 8.91 5.84 -16.82
CA ALA A 188 9.04 4.54 -17.46
C ALA A 188 10.49 4.02 -17.44
N ARG A 189 11.47 4.89 -17.69
CA ARG A 189 12.91 4.56 -17.58
C ARG A 189 13.35 4.31 -16.15
N CYS A 190 12.83 5.06 -15.18
CA CYS A 190 13.12 4.85 -13.77
C CYS A 190 12.62 3.46 -13.32
N HIS A 191 11.38 3.12 -13.68
CA HIS A 191 10.81 1.81 -13.45
C HIS A 191 11.63 0.71 -14.11
N GLU A 192 12.03 0.86 -15.38
CA GLU A 192 12.88 -0.11 -16.08
C GLU A 192 14.24 -0.31 -15.41
N ARG A 193 14.89 0.78 -14.98
CA ARG A 193 16.19 0.74 -14.31
C ARG A 193 16.15 -0.01 -12.98
N HIS A 194 15.14 0.24 -12.16
CA HIS A 194 15.10 -0.25 -10.77
C HIS A 194 14.28 -1.52 -10.59
N LEU A 195 13.35 -1.81 -11.51
CA LEU A 195 12.44 -2.96 -11.45
C LEU A 195 12.62 -3.93 -12.63
N GLY A 196 13.55 -3.64 -13.55
CA GLY A 196 14.02 -4.58 -14.59
C GLY A 196 13.14 -4.69 -15.84
N ARG A 197 12.02 -3.96 -15.91
CA ARG A 197 11.13 -3.94 -17.08
C ARG A 197 10.43 -2.60 -17.22
N ARG A 198 10.06 -2.20 -18.44
CA ARG A 198 9.17 -1.05 -18.63
C ARG A 198 7.79 -1.33 -18.01
N PRO A 199 7.14 -0.32 -17.43
CA PRO A 199 5.83 -0.48 -16.78
C PRO A 199 4.73 -0.65 -17.84
N ARG A 200 3.77 -1.53 -17.56
CA ARG A 200 2.55 -1.68 -18.38
C ARG A 200 1.44 -0.74 -17.92
N GLY A 201 1.39 -0.44 -16.62
CA GLY A 201 0.43 0.48 -16.04
C GLY A 201 1.07 1.78 -15.57
N ILE A 202 0.25 2.83 -15.46
CA ILE A 202 0.60 4.08 -14.79
C ILE A 202 -0.51 4.48 -13.82
N TRP A 203 -0.13 4.96 -12.64
CA TRP A 203 -0.99 5.79 -11.81
C TRP A 203 -0.78 7.25 -12.20
N LEU A 204 -1.79 7.91 -12.77
CA LEU A 204 -1.68 9.35 -13.03
C LEU A 204 -1.69 10.08 -11.68
N PRO A 205 -0.79 11.05 -11.45
CA PRO A 205 -0.81 11.88 -10.24
C PRO A 205 -2.23 12.40 -9.96
N GLU A 206 -2.76 12.08 -8.79
CA GLU A 206 -4.14 12.41 -8.36
C GLU A 206 -5.27 11.87 -9.24
N CYS A 207 -5.02 10.80 -10.02
CA CYS A 207 -5.91 10.37 -11.11
C CYS A 207 -6.27 11.53 -12.08
N ALA A 208 -5.41 12.54 -12.17
CA ALA A 208 -5.66 13.76 -12.94
C ALA A 208 -5.52 13.46 -14.44
N TYR A 209 -6.66 13.22 -15.07
CA TYR A 209 -6.74 12.74 -16.43
C TYR A 209 -7.07 13.85 -17.43
N GLU A 210 -6.36 13.83 -18.56
CA GLU A 210 -6.70 14.63 -19.74
C GLU A 210 -6.41 13.82 -21.00
N ALA A 211 -7.40 13.67 -21.88
CA ALA A 211 -7.33 12.80 -23.05
C ALA A 211 -6.19 13.14 -24.03
N ALA A 212 -5.77 14.41 -24.09
CA ALA A 212 -4.65 14.84 -24.93
C ALA A 212 -3.30 14.24 -24.51
N ASN A 213 -3.19 13.73 -23.28
CA ASN A 213 -1.98 13.15 -22.73
C ASN A 213 -1.84 11.64 -23.04
N ASP A 214 -2.91 10.97 -23.47
CA ASP A 214 -2.91 9.52 -23.76
C ASP A 214 -1.84 9.11 -24.79
N ARG A 215 -1.61 9.95 -25.80
CA ARG A 215 -0.56 9.70 -26.81
C ARG A 215 0.82 9.55 -26.17
N PHE A 216 1.12 10.31 -25.11
CA PHE A 216 2.40 10.23 -24.42
C PHE A 216 2.50 8.98 -23.55
N LEU A 217 1.36 8.50 -23.02
CA LEU A 217 1.28 7.20 -22.35
C LEU A 217 1.56 6.06 -23.34
N ALA A 218 0.90 6.09 -24.50
CA ALA A 218 1.07 5.08 -25.54
C ALA A 218 2.50 5.06 -26.10
N GLU A 219 3.10 6.23 -26.38
CA GLU A 219 4.50 6.34 -26.80
C GLU A 219 5.48 5.72 -25.81
N ALA A 220 5.20 5.80 -24.50
CA ALA A 220 6.03 5.22 -23.45
C ALA A 220 5.82 3.71 -23.23
N GLY A 221 4.83 3.12 -23.92
CA GLY A 221 4.46 1.70 -23.80
C GLY A 221 3.43 1.39 -22.72
N ILE A 222 2.76 2.41 -22.17
CA ILE A 222 1.72 2.22 -21.16
C ILE A 222 0.46 1.62 -21.82
N GLU A 223 -0.10 0.60 -21.18
CA GLU A 223 -1.29 -0.13 -21.62
C GLU A 223 -2.55 0.25 -20.84
N PHE A 224 -2.41 0.67 -19.57
CA PHE A 224 -3.54 1.01 -18.71
C PHE A 224 -3.24 2.08 -17.65
N THR A 225 -4.31 2.72 -17.18
CA THR A 225 -4.31 3.69 -16.07
C THR A 225 -5.59 3.60 -15.25
N PHE A 226 -5.61 4.33 -14.13
CA PHE A 226 -6.77 4.54 -13.28
C PHE A 226 -7.33 5.95 -13.43
N ASN A 227 -8.62 6.12 -13.14
CA ASN A 227 -9.29 7.41 -13.06
C ASN A 227 -10.39 7.37 -11.99
N ASP A 228 -10.85 8.53 -11.53
CA ASP A 228 -12.00 8.60 -10.64
C ASP A 228 -13.29 8.15 -11.34
N THR A 229 -14.28 7.73 -10.55
CA THR A 229 -15.61 7.36 -10.99
C THR A 229 -16.21 8.42 -11.93
N HIS A 230 -16.11 9.71 -11.59
CA HIS A 230 -16.70 10.76 -12.41
C HIS A 230 -16.05 10.87 -13.80
N GLY A 231 -14.72 10.65 -13.89
CA GLY A 231 -13.98 10.72 -15.15
C GLY A 231 -14.47 9.69 -16.19
N VAL A 232 -14.91 8.52 -15.73
CA VAL A 232 -15.48 7.48 -16.61
C VAL A 232 -16.99 7.65 -16.81
N LEU A 233 -17.76 7.97 -15.76
CA LEU A 233 -19.21 8.14 -15.88
C LEU A 233 -19.63 9.32 -16.76
N HIS A 234 -18.78 10.35 -16.88
CA HIS A 234 -18.99 11.51 -17.73
C HIS A 234 -18.22 11.46 -19.06
N ALA A 235 -17.59 10.33 -19.39
CA ALA A 235 -16.90 10.17 -20.67
C ALA A 235 -17.88 10.26 -21.86
N ASN A 236 -17.35 10.63 -23.03
CA ASN A 236 -18.10 10.67 -24.28
C ASN A 236 -17.45 9.75 -25.34
N PRO A 237 -18.14 8.70 -25.83
CA PRO A 237 -19.50 8.30 -25.46
C PRO A 237 -19.60 7.75 -24.03
N ARG A 238 -20.79 7.85 -23.43
CA ARG A 238 -21.02 7.36 -22.07
C ARG A 238 -20.84 5.83 -22.01
N PRO A 239 -20.02 5.29 -21.10
CA PRO A 239 -19.82 3.85 -20.97
C PRO A 239 -21.11 3.13 -20.54
N THR A 240 -21.43 2.02 -21.21
CA THR A 240 -22.63 1.21 -20.92
C THR A 240 -22.46 0.31 -19.70
N ARG A 241 -21.23 0.09 -19.24
CA ARG A 241 -20.87 -0.84 -18.15
C ARG A 241 -20.54 -0.12 -16.84
N GLY A 242 -20.87 1.18 -16.76
CA GLY A 242 -20.50 2.02 -15.62
C GLY A 242 -18.98 2.01 -15.39
N VAL A 243 -18.58 1.85 -14.12
CA VAL A 243 -17.17 1.78 -13.70
C VAL A 243 -16.64 0.35 -13.55
N TYR A 244 -17.47 -0.65 -13.83
CA TYR A 244 -17.19 -2.06 -13.50
C TYR A 244 -16.58 -2.86 -14.66
N ALA A 245 -16.15 -2.17 -15.71
CA ALA A 245 -15.33 -2.71 -16.78
C ALA A 245 -14.44 -1.58 -17.33
N PRO A 246 -13.18 -1.84 -17.69
CA PRO A 246 -12.32 -0.81 -18.25
C PRO A 246 -12.89 -0.29 -19.57
N VAL A 247 -12.72 1.01 -19.78
CA VAL A 247 -12.93 1.64 -21.10
C VAL A 247 -11.60 1.72 -21.82
N LYS A 248 -11.63 1.86 -23.15
CA LYS A 248 -10.42 1.99 -23.96
C LYS A 248 -10.44 3.32 -24.70
N THR A 249 -9.36 4.09 -24.58
CA THR A 249 -9.23 5.39 -25.25
C THR A 249 -8.84 5.20 -26.72
N PRO A 250 -8.97 6.23 -27.58
CA PRO A 250 -8.58 6.13 -29.00
C PRO A 250 -7.11 5.74 -29.22
N GLU A 251 -6.22 6.17 -28.33
CA GLU A 251 -4.79 5.82 -28.34
C GLU A 251 -4.52 4.42 -27.78
N GLY A 252 -5.56 3.72 -27.32
CA GLY A 252 -5.49 2.33 -26.92
C GLY A 252 -5.24 2.08 -25.43
N ILE A 253 -5.24 3.12 -24.60
CA ILE A 253 -5.05 3.03 -23.15
C ILE A 253 -6.34 2.47 -22.51
N HIS A 254 -6.21 1.47 -21.64
CA HIS A 254 -7.34 1.01 -20.82
C HIS A 254 -7.46 1.87 -19.56
N VAL A 255 -8.65 2.41 -19.29
CA VAL A 255 -8.92 3.22 -18.11
C VAL A 255 -9.84 2.45 -17.18
N PHE A 256 -9.34 2.14 -15.99
CA PHE A 256 -10.07 1.54 -14.89
C PHE A 256 -10.61 2.64 -13.97
N ALA A 257 -11.86 2.56 -13.55
CA ALA A 257 -12.46 3.55 -12.67
C ALA A 257 -12.58 3.05 -11.23
N ARG A 258 -12.33 3.95 -10.29
CA ARG A 258 -12.56 3.73 -8.86
C ARG A 258 -14.02 3.33 -8.59
N ASP A 259 -14.20 2.29 -7.78
CA ASP A 259 -15.49 1.91 -7.23
C ASP A 259 -15.85 2.72 -5.98
N ILE A 260 -17.06 3.29 -5.95
CA ILE A 260 -17.53 4.13 -4.85
C ILE A 260 -17.77 3.31 -3.59
N GLU A 261 -18.31 2.10 -3.72
CA GLU A 261 -18.77 1.31 -2.57
C GLU A 261 -17.59 0.86 -1.70
N SER A 262 -16.56 0.29 -2.33
CA SER A 262 -15.31 -0.10 -1.67
C SER A 262 -14.53 1.10 -1.13
N SER A 263 -14.55 2.24 -1.81
CA SER A 263 -13.93 3.47 -1.30
C SER A 263 -14.60 3.92 -0.01
N ARG A 264 -15.94 3.96 0.03
CA ARG A 264 -16.69 4.45 1.19
C ARG A 264 -16.47 3.58 2.43
N GLN A 265 -16.35 2.26 2.28
CA GLN A 265 -16.16 1.33 3.40
C GLN A 265 -14.80 1.48 4.10
N VAL A 266 -13.81 2.03 3.41
CA VAL A 266 -12.46 2.20 3.96
C VAL A 266 -12.19 3.67 4.29
N TRP A 267 -12.45 4.60 3.38
CA TRP A 267 -12.10 6.02 3.51
C TRP A 267 -13.10 6.88 4.29
N SER A 268 -14.28 6.36 4.65
CA SER A 268 -15.25 7.18 5.39
C SER A 268 -14.79 7.42 6.82
N LYS A 269 -14.70 8.69 7.22
CA LYS A 269 -14.46 9.07 8.63
C LYS A 269 -15.59 8.59 9.57
N GLU A 270 -16.82 8.49 9.07
CA GLU A 270 -18.00 8.16 9.88
C GLU A 270 -18.28 6.66 9.96
N ILE A 271 -18.07 5.93 8.87
CA ILE A 271 -18.45 4.51 8.76
C ILE A 271 -17.33 3.60 8.27
N GLY A 272 -16.14 4.14 8.05
CA GLY A 272 -15.00 3.39 7.54
C GLY A 272 -14.37 2.51 8.61
N TYR A 273 -13.79 1.39 8.18
CA TYR A 273 -13.11 0.47 9.10
C TYR A 273 -12.04 1.15 9.99
N PRO A 274 -11.17 2.05 9.48
CA PRO A 274 -10.09 2.64 10.29
C PRO A 274 -10.55 3.38 11.57
N GLY A 275 -11.81 3.81 11.64
CA GLY A 275 -12.36 4.50 12.81
C GLY A 275 -12.81 3.56 13.94
N ASP A 276 -12.55 2.26 13.86
CA ASP A 276 -12.99 1.30 14.88
C ASP A 276 -12.35 1.59 16.24
N PRO A 277 -13.11 1.58 17.34
CA PRO A 277 -12.60 1.84 18.68
C PRO A 277 -11.40 0.98 19.11
N ASN A 278 -11.24 -0.22 18.55
CA ASN A 278 -10.16 -1.14 18.91
C ASN A 278 -8.84 -0.90 18.16
N TYR A 279 -8.84 -0.09 17.10
CA TYR A 279 -7.64 0.19 16.31
C TYR A 279 -6.71 1.20 16.99
N ARG A 280 -5.43 1.17 16.63
CA ARG A 280 -4.41 2.06 17.21
C ARG A 280 -4.73 3.53 16.94
N GLU A 281 -4.70 4.35 17.98
CA GLU A 281 -4.82 5.81 17.87
C GLU A 281 -3.53 6.39 17.29
N PHE A 282 -3.66 7.10 16.17
CA PHE A 282 -2.53 7.70 15.46
C PHE A 282 -1.91 8.87 16.22
N TYR A 283 -2.75 9.68 16.89
CA TYR A 283 -2.35 10.97 17.46
C TYR A 283 -1.83 10.91 18.91
N ARG A 284 -1.68 9.73 19.51
CA ARG A 284 -1.16 9.58 20.88
C ARG A 284 0.07 8.69 20.91
N ASP A 285 1.22 9.30 21.20
CA ASP A 285 2.55 8.73 21.03
C ASP A 285 3.43 9.06 22.22
N ILE A 286 4.34 8.15 22.59
CA ILE A 286 5.22 8.36 23.74
C ILE A 286 6.15 9.58 23.59
N GLY A 287 6.42 10.02 22.37
CA GLY A 287 7.16 11.26 22.10
C GLY A 287 6.48 12.51 22.66
N TYR A 288 5.17 12.45 22.91
CA TYR A 288 4.39 13.50 23.58
C TYR A 288 4.09 13.18 25.04
N ASP A 289 3.86 11.91 25.37
CA ASP A 289 3.41 11.50 26.71
C ASP A 289 4.54 11.38 27.75
N LEU A 290 5.75 10.96 27.34
CA LEU A 290 6.84 10.65 28.29
C LEU A 290 7.74 11.86 28.58
N GLU A 291 8.48 11.78 29.68
CA GLU A 291 9.43 12.80 30.12
C GLU A 291 10.49 13.11 29.06
N MET A 292 10.81 14.39 28.88
CA MET A 292 11.71 14.86 27.82
C MET A 292 13.08 14.16 27.87
N GLU A 293 13.68 14.02 29.06
CA GLU A 293 14.99 13.37 29.22
C GLU A 293 15.01 11.92 28.69
N TYR A 294 13.89 11.19 28.84
CA TYR A 294 13.78 9.81 28.40
C TYR A 294 13.68 9.70 26.87
N ILE A 295 12.86 10.57 26.24
CA ILE A 295 12.59 10.50 24.80
C ILE A 295 13.60 11.28 23.95
N LEU A 296 14.41 12.16 24.55
CA LEU A 296 15.32 13.07 23.84
C LEU A 296 16.16 12.37 22.76
N PRO A 297 16.78 11.19 23.00
CA PRO A 297 17.60 10.52 21.99
C PRO A 297 16.84 10.03 20.75
N TYR A 298 15.51 9.90 20.85
CA TYR A 298 14.65 9.30 19.82
C TYR A 298 13.77 10.34 19.11
N ILE A 299 13.79 11.59 19.55
CA ILE A 299 13.10 12.71 18.90
C ILE A 299 14.08 13.60 18.13
N HIS A 300 13.56 14.65 17.50
CA HIS A 300 14.20 15.55 16.53
C HIS A 300 15.69 15.88 16.81
N SER A 301 16.62 15.01 16.40
CA SER A 301 18.08 15.12 16.65
C SER A 301 18.50 15.39 18.10
N GLY A 302 17.72 14.99 19.10
CA GLY A 302 18.00 15.37 20.49
C GLY A 302 17.82 16.87 20.78
N LEU A 303 17.11 17.60 19.93
CA LEU A 303 16.54 18.90 20.26
C LEU A 303 15.27 18.69 21.09
N GLU A 304 14.94 19.64 21.96
CA GLU A 304 13.74 19.60 22.81
C GLU A 304 12.44 19.88 22.01
N ILE A 305 12.29 19.27 20.83
CA ILE A 305 11.13 19.37 19.95
C ILE A 305 10.48 18.00 19.86
N ARG A 306 9.31 17.86 20.50
CA ARG A 306 8.54 16.60 20.53
C ARG A 306 7.96 16.28 19.15
N ILE A 307 8.17 15.03 18.74
CA ILE A 307 7.66 14.43 17.51
C ILE A 307 7.15 13.02 17.83
N ASN A 308 6.45 12.39 16.89
CA ASN A 308 6.11 10.97 17.02
C ASN A 308 7.37 10.12 17.04
N THR A 309 7.34 9.05 17.83
CA THR A 309 8.37 8.01 17.87
C THR A 309 7.93 6.75 17.11
N GLY A 310 6.62 6.60 16.86
CA GLY A 310 6.03 5.37 16.28
C GLY A 310 5.52 4.39 17.34
N ILE A 311 5.89 4.57 18.62
CA ILE A 311 5.40 3.74 19.73
C ILE A 311 4.18 4.39 20.36
N LYS A 312 3.01 3.79 20.12
CA LYS A 312 1.69 4.32 20.49
C LYS A 312 0.89 3.27 21.27
N TYR A 313 0.40 3.63 22.46
CA TYR A 313 -0.22 2.67 23.39
C TYR A 313 -1.74 2.76 23.51
N HIS A 314 -2.38 3.64 22.74
CA HIS A 314 -3.80 3.92 22.91
C HIS A 314 -4.59 3.52 21.69
N ALA A 315 -5.85 3.15 21.91
CA ALA A 315 -6.80 2.82 20.86
C ALA A 315 -7.66 4.03 20.51
N VAL A 316 -8.28 4.01 19.33
CA VAL A 316 -9.20 5.06 18.85
C VAL A 316 -10.31 5.29 19.88
N THR A 317 -10.83 4.26 20.55
CA THR A 317 -11.82 4.31 21.66
C THR A 317 -13.21 4.87 21.28
N GLY A 318 -13.28 5.88 20.43
CA GLY A 318 -14.48 6.63 20.05
C GLY A 318 -14.23 8.13 20.07
N GLU A 319 -15.32 8.90 20.09
CA GLU A 319 -15.28 10.38 20.19
C GLU A 319 -15.04 10.82 21.65
N VAL A 320 -13.81 10.68 22.11
CA VAL A 320 -13.33 11.10 23.43
C VAL A 320 -12.06 11.96 23.30
N ASP A 321 -11.75 12.75 24.33
CA ASP A 321 -10.50 13.51 24.39
C ASP A 321 -9.29 12.57 24.38
N LEU A 322 -8.14 13.05 23.89
CA LEU A 322 -6.93 12.21 23.77
C LEU A 322 -6.51 11.60 25.11
N ALA A 323 -6.72 12.30 26.23
CA ALA A 323 -6.39 11.83 27.57
C ALA A 323 -7.26 10.64 28.02
N ASP A 324 -8.49 10.55 27.49
CA ASP A 324 -9.50 9.55 27.86
C ASP A 324 -9.52 8.35 26.91
N LYS A 325 -8.56 8.27 25.98
CA LYS A 325 -8.38 7.11 25.10
C LYS A 325 -8.00 5.89 25.93
N ASP A 326 -8.65 4.76 25.66
CA ASP A 326 -8.35 3.47 26.24
C ASP A 326 -7.01 2.93 25.72
N LEU A 327 -6.47 1.94 26.43
CA LEU A 327 -5.25 1.26 26.02
C LEU A 327 -5.49 0.38 24.80
N TYR A 328 -4.51 0.37 23.91
CA TYR A 328 -4.48 -0.46 22.72
C TYR A 328 -4.25 -1.93 23.06
N ASP A 329 -5.04 -2.79 22.43
CA ASP A 329 -4.92 -4.24 22.51
C ASP A 329 -4.62 -4.80 21.10
N PRO A 330 -3.35 -5.17 20.81
CA PRO A 330 -2.96 -5.66 19.50
C PRO A 330 -3.72 -6.92 19.05
N GLU A 331 -4.10 -7.80 19.99
CA GLU A 331 -4.83 -9.03 19.66
C GLU A 331 -6.28 -8.73 19.30
N ALA A 332 -6.93 -7.86 20.07
CA ALA A 332 -8.31 -7.43 19.79
C ALA A 332 -8.38 -6.66 18.46
N ALA A 333 -7.40 -5.80 18.20
CA ALA A 333 -7.27 -5.05 16.95
C ALA A 333 -7.06 -5.98 15.75
N ALA A 334 -6.16 -6.96 15.87
CA ALA A 334 -5.95 -7.96 14.82
C ALA A 334 -7.21 -8.81 14.54
N ALA A 335 -7.91 -9.26 15.60
CA ALA A 335 -9.18 -9.96 15.46
C ALA A 335 -10.23 -9.09 14.75
N ARG A 336 -10.21 -7.77 15.02
CA ARG A 336 -11.11 -6.82 14.36
C ARG A 336 -10.79 -6.63 12.87
N ALA A 337 -9.52 -6.54 12.51
CA ALA A 337 -9.06 -6.48 11.13
C ALA A 337 -9.49 -7.71 10.32
N GLN A 338 -9.45 -8.89 10.92
CA GLN A 338 -9.95 -10.12 10.31
C GLN A 338 -11.46 -10.07 10.02
N LEU A 339 -12.26 -9.56 10.97
CA LEU A 339 -13.71 -9.39 10.78
C LEU A 339 -14.02 -8.36 9.68
N HIS A 340 -13.29 -7.25 9.65
CA HIS A 340 -13.46 -6.21 8.61
C HIS A 340 -13.04 -6.71 7.23
N GLY A 341 -11.94 -7.45 7.11
CA GLY A 341 -11.52 -8.08 5.86
C GLY A 341 -12.57 -9.08 5.35
N ALA A 342 -13.15 -9.88 6.25
CA ALA A 342 -14.23 -10.80 5.91
C ALA A 342 -15.51 -10.09 5.44
N ASP A 343 -15.89 -8.98 6.09
CA ASP A 343 -17.01 -8.15 5.69
C ASP A 343 -16.76 -7.50 4.31
N PHE A 344 -15.56 -6.95 4.08
CA PHE A 344 -15.19 -6.36 2.79
C PHE A 344 -15.33 -7.38 1.65
N VAL A 345 -14.76 -8.57 1.80
CA VAL A 345 -14.85 -9.65 0.79
C VAL A 345 -16.29 -10.09 0.58
N LYS A 346 -17.08 -10.25 1.65
CA LYS A 346 -18.51 -10.58 1.54
C LYS A 346 -19.25 -9.53 0.68
N ASN A 347 -19.03 -8.25 0.94
CA ASN A 347 -19.68 -7.18 0.20
C ASN A 347 -19.23 -7.15 -1.26
N ARG A 348 -17.93 -7.32 -1.55
CA ARG A 348 -17.42 -7.44 -2.94
C ARG A 348 -17.98 -8.64 -3.69
N ARG A 349 -18.18 -9.78 -3.01
CA ARG A 349 -18.84 -10.97 -3.58
C ARG A 349 -20.30 -10.69 -3.94
N LEU A 350 -21.05 -10.04 -3.06
CA LEU A 350 -22.44 -9.67 -3.32
C LEU A 350 -22.55 -8.66 -4.47
N GLN A 351 -21.69 -7.63 -4.45
CA GLN A 351 -21.65 -6.57 -5.45
C GLN A 351 -21.34 -7.13 -6.85
N THR A 352 -20.25 -7.88 -6.99
CA THR A 352 -19.86 -8.48 -8.28
C THR A 352 -20.88 -9.49 -8.79
N ALA A 353 -21.46 -10.33 -7.92
CA ALA A 353 -22.50 -11.28 -8.32
C ALA A 353 -23.74 -10.57 -8.87
N TRP A 354 -24.16 -9.47 -8.25
CA TRP A 354 -25.29 -8.67 -8.73
C TRP A 354 -24.96 -7.95 -10.05
N LEU A 355 -23.78 -7.31 -10.14
CA LEU A 355 -23.37 -6.58 -11.35
C LEU A 355 -23.22 -7.50 -12.56
N SER A 356 -22.58 -8.66 -12.38
CA SER A 356 -22.32 -9.61 -13.46
C SER A 356 -23.60 -10.19 -14.07
N GLN A 357 -24.73 -10.22 -13.35
CA GLN A 357 -26.04 -10.60 -13.90
C GLN A 357 -26.59 -9.58 -14.91
N HIS A 358 -26.12 -8.33 -14.83
CA HIS A 358 -26.58 -7.21 -15.64
C HIS A 358 -25.52 -6.77 -16.67
N MET A 359 -24.46 -7.56 -16.85
CA MET A 359 -23.34 -7.26 -17.73
C MET A 359 -23.07 -8.41 -18.71
N ASP A 360 -22.46 -8.08 -19.85
CA ASP A 360 -22.04 -9.05 -20.88
C ASP A 360 -20.77 -9.84 -20.52
N ARG A 361 -20.23 -9.60 -19.33
CA ARG A 361 -18.95 -10.13 -18.81
C ARG A 361 -18.94 -10.05 -17.28
N PRO A 362 -18.02 -10.77 -16.61
CA PRO A 362 -17.82 -10.59 -15.18
C PRO A 362 -17.43 -9.13 -14.84
N ALA A 363 -18.02 -8.59 -13.79
CA ALA A 363 -17.71 -7.27 -13.26
C ALA A 363 -16.30 -7.23 -12.66
N CYS A 364 -15.60 -6.11 -12.86
CA CYS A 364 -14.31 -5.81 -12.25
C CYS A 364 -14.49 -4.63 -11.29
N VAL A 365 -14.38 -4.88 -9.99
CA VAL A 365 -14.39 -3.85 -8.96
C VAL A 365 -12.96 -3.40 -8.70
N VAL A 366 -12.69 -2.10 -8.84
CA VAL A 366 -11.35 -1.53 -8.65
C VAL A 366 -11.36 -0.71 -7.37
N SER A 367 -10.55 -1.12 -6.41
CA SER A 367 -10.47 -0.54 -5.06
C SER A 367 -9.07 0.06 -4.86
N PRO A 368 -8.85 1.31 -5.31
CA PRO A 368 -7.59 2.01 -5.14
C PRO A 368 -7.53 2.77 -3.81
N TYR A 369 -6.37 2.69 -3.15
CA TYR A 369 -6.08 3.35 -1.87
C TYR A 369 -4.63 3.80 -1.86
N ASP A 370 -4.31 4.84 -1.09
CA ASP A 370 -2.91 5.16 -0.77
C ASP A 370 -2.31 3.98 0.01
N ALA A 371 -1.08 3.59 -0.31
CA ALA A 371 -0.45 2.44 0.34
C ALA A 371 -0.27 2.70 1.83
N GLU A 372 0.14 3.92 2.18
CA GLU A 372 0.41 4.37 3.56
C GLU A 372 -0.87 4.46 4.40
N LEU A 373 -2.06 4.34 3.79
CA LEU A 373 -3.27 4.06 4.57
C LEU A 373 -3.11 2.76 5.35
N PHE A 374 -2.55 1.72 4.72
CA PHE A 374 -2.42 0.40 5.30
C PHE A 374 -1.13 0.26 6.10
N GLY A 375 -1.17 0.73 7.35
CA GLY A 375 -0.14 0.51 8.35
C GLY A 375 0.33 1.80 9.00
N HIS A 376 0.48 2.89 8.24
CA HIS A 376 0.85 4.17 8.82
C HIS A 376 -0.37 4.88 9.44
N TRP A 377 -1.37 5.24 8.61
CA TRP A 377 -2.59 5.91 9.09
C TRP A 377 -3.56 4.97 9.80
N TRP A 378 -3.78 3.79 9.22
CA TRP A 378 -4.54 2.70 9.83
C TRP A 378 -3.60 1.54 10.11
N TYR A 379 -3.20 1.42 11.38
CA TYR A 379 -2.10 0.54 11.78
C TYR A 379 -2.34 -0.95 11.46
N GLU A 380 -3.57 -1.41 11.60
CA GLU A 380 -3.99 -2.77 11.32
C GLU A 380 -4.30 -2.98 9.83
N GLY A 381 -4.08 -1.98 9.00
CA GLY A 381 -4.33 -2.04 7.57
C GLY A 381 -3.63 -3.21 6.85
N PRO A 382 -2.35 -3.55 7.13
CA PRO A 382 -1.72 -4.73 6.56
C PRO A 382 -2.43 -6.02 6.99
N GLN A 383 -2.89 -6.11 8.25
CA GLN A 383 -3.65 -7.28 8.74
C GLN A 383 -5.02 -7.38 8.06
N PHE A 384 -5.65 -6.24 7.74
CA PHE A 384 -6.86 -6.22 6.93
C PHE A 384 -6.60 -6.69 5.50
N VAL A 385 -5.52 -6.24 4.85
CA VAL A 385 -5.15 -6.69 3.49
C VAL A 385 -4.88 -8.20 3.47
N ASP A 386 -4.18 -8.71 4.48
CA ASP A 386 -3.97 -10.15 4.69
C ASP A 386 -5.31 -10.91 4.80
N ALA A 387 -6.20 -10.44 5.68
CA ALA A 387 -7.54 -10.99 5.85
C ALA A 387 -8.34 -11.01 4.54
N VAL A 388 -8.29 -9.93 3.75
CA VAL A 388 -8.95 -9.85 2.44
C VAL A 388 -8.40 -10.91 1.48
N MET A 389 -7.08 -11.01 1.32
CA MET A 389 -6.47 -11.98 0.40
C MET A 389 -6.76 -13.43 0.81
N ARG A 390 -6.64 -13.75 2.09
CA ARG A 390 -6.97 -15.08 2.61
C ARG A 390 -8.45 -15.41 2.42
N ARG A 391 -9.36 -14.48 2.74
CA ARG A 391 -10.81 -14.70 2.61
C ARG A 391 -11.26 -14.84 1.16
N LEU A 392 -10.60 -14.19 0.20
CA LEU A 392 -10.85 -14.40 -1.23
C LEU A 392 -10.59 -15.87 -1.64
N ASN A 393 -9.68 -16.56 -0.95
CA ASN A 393 -9.31 -17.95 -1.24
C ASN A 393 -10.30 -19.00 -0.70
N ASP A 394 -11.15 -18.65 0.27
CA ASP A 394 -12.15 -19.58 0.84
C ASP A 394 -13.22 -20.06 -0.15
N ASP A 395 -13.46 -19.30 -1.23
CA ASP A 395 -14.42 -19.64 -2.28
C ASP A 395 -13.98 -19.01 -3.61
N LEU A 396 -13.10 -19.75 -4.31
CA LEU A 396 -12.47 -19.36 -5.58
C LEU A 396 -13.49 -19.19 -6.74
N GLU A 397 -14.75 -19.60 -6.58
CA GLU A 397 -15.77 -19.56 -7.63
C GLU A 397 -16.57 -18.24 -7.65
N SER A 398 -16.43 -17.40 -6.63
CA SER A 398 -17.24 -16.19 -6.44
C SER A 398 -16.58 -14.94 -7.01
N VAL A 399 -15.45 -14.52 -6.45
CA VAL A 399 -14.64 -13.38 -6.90
C VAL A 399 -13.19 -13.86 -6.98
N ALA A 400 -12.55 -13.55 -8.10
CA ALA A 400 -11.15 -13.88 -8.35
C ALA A 400 -10.22 -12.71 -8.10
#